data_AF-A0A2N2LRS0-F1
#
_entry.id   AF-A0A2N2LRS0-F1
#
_cell.length_a   1.000
_cell.length_b   1.000
_cell.length_c   1.000
_cell.angle_alpha   90.00
_cell.angle_beta   90.00
_cell.angle_gamma   90.00
#
_symmetry.space_group_name_H-M   'P 1'
#
loop_
_entity.id
_entity.type
_entity.pdbx_description
1 polymer ?
#
loop_
_entity_poly.entity_id
_entity_poly.type
_entity_poly.pdbx_seq_one_letter_code
_entity_poly.pdbx_strand_id
1 'polypeptide(L)'
;MWQALLIGLVLFDFYPGSFQGSIQKIEARPVDFWLAEQPGNGAVTQMPFSKSTDQEQIFFTLTHHKPITSGFFNANQPPQFQYLAPILERFPDQKSIDTLREYQVEYILINPVDYPNFIDVETKMLKLGMELQTEQSGIRVYGFSDAP
;
A
#
# COMPACT_ATOMS: atom_id res chain seq x y z
N MET A 1 32.83 -34.81 -26.24
CA MET A 1 32.17 -35.54 -25.12
C MET A 1 32.13 -34.71 -23.83
N TRP A 2 33.24 -34.16 -23.33
CA TRP A 2 33.25 -33.30 -22.12
C TRP A 2 32.48 -31.97 -22.26
N GLN A 3 32.47 -31.38 -23.46
CA GLN A 3 31.73 -30.13 -23.74
C GLN A 3 30.21 -30.29 -23.51
N ALA A 4 29.63 -31.42 -23.90
CA ALA A 4 28.22 -31.71 -23.67
C ALA A 4 27.89 -31.82 -22.18
N LEU A 5 28.85 -32.32 -21.39
CA LEU A 5 28.73 -32.46 -19.94
C LEU A 5 28.80 -31.09 -19.25
N LEU A 6 29.69 -30.21 -19.69
CA LEU A 6 29.73 -28.82 -19.23
C LEU A 6 28.47 -28.04 -19.62
N ILE A 7 27.99 -28.19 -20.85
CA ILE A 7 26.74 -27.56 -21.29
C ILE A 7 25.57 -28.09 -20.44
N GLY A 8 25.54 -29.38 -20.14
CA GLY A 8 24.53 -29.98 -19.26
C GLY A 8 24.58 -29.40 -17.83
N LEU A 9 25.77 -29.21 -17.26
CA LEU A 9 25.94 -28.60 -15.94
C LEU A 9 25.50 -27.14 -15.91
N VAL A 10 25.84 -26.38 -16.96
CA VAL A 10 25.37 -24.98 -17.10
C VAL A 10 23.85 -24.94 -17.17
N LEU A 11 23.22 -25.77 -18.01
CA LEU A 11 21.76 -25.81 -18.12
C LEU A 11 21.08 -26.25 -16.81
N PHE A 12 21.71 -27.13 -16.03
CA PHE A 12 21.22 -27.53 -14.72
C PHE A 12 21.38 -26.42 -13.67
N ASP A 13 22.48 -25.67 -13.69
CA ASP A 13 22.70 -24.51 -12.82
C ASP A 13 21.67 -23.40 -13.07
N PHE A 14 21.26 -23.23 -14.33
CA PHE A 14 20.18 -22.30 -14.72
C PHE A 14 18.78 -22.91 -14.64
N TYR A 15 18.61 -24.15 -14.18
CA TYR A 15 17.30 -24.77 -14.09
C TYR A 15 16.53 -24.18 -12.88
N PRO A 16 15.46 -23.40 -13.09
CA PRO A 16 14.78 -22.64 -12.03
C PRO A 16 13.95 -23.54 -11.08
N GLY A 17 13.99 -24.87 -11.25
CA GLY A 17 13.12 -25.79 -10.55
C GLY A 17 11.68 -25.74 -11.06
N SER A 18 10.73 -26.19 -10.23
CA SER A 18 9.31 -26.07 -10.56
C SER A 18 8.79 -24.68 -10.19
N PHE A 19 8.08 -24.06 -11.12
CA PHE A 19 7.32 -22.83 -10.88
C PHE A 19 6.01 -23.07 -10.10
N GLN A 20 5.69 -24.31 -9.70
CA GLN A 20 4.51 -24.58 -8.86
C GLN A 20 4.60 -23.81 -7.54
N GLY A 21 3.67 -22.88 -7.35
CA GLY A 21 3.60 -21.97 -6.20
C GLY A 21 4.23 -20.59 -6.41
N SER A 22 5.00 -20.38 -7.49
CA SER A 22 5.62 -19.08 -7.82
C SER A 22 4.70 -18.17 -8.65
N ILE A 23 3.69 -18.73 -9.33
CA ILE A 23 2.66 -17.96 -10.03
C ILE A 23 1.54 -17.69 -9.02
N GLN A 24 1.67 -16.58 -8.29
CA GLN A 24 0.54 -16.06 -7.54
C GLN A 24 -0.37 -15.30 -8.50
N LYS A 25 -1.67 -15.60 -8.43
CA LYS A 25 -2.66 -14.84 -9.19
C LYS A 25 -2.68 -13.44 -8.61
N ILE A 26 -2.36 -12.44 -9.44
CA ILE A 26 -2.45 -11.04 -9.03
C ILE A 26 -3.94 -10.71 -8.99
N GLU A 27 -4.51 -10.73 -7.79
CA GLU A 27 -5.89 -10.34 -7.53
C GLU A 27 -5.91 -9.14 -6.60
N ALA A 28 -6.93 -8.30 -6.78
CA ALA A 28 -7.22 -7.24 -5.82
C ALA A 28 -7.59 -7.81 -4.46
N ARG A 29 -7.30 -7.07 -3.39
CA ARG A 29 -7.59 -7.48 -2.03
C ARG A 29 -9.06 -7.21 -1.73
N PRO A 30 -9.66 -7.89 -0.72
CA PRO A 30 -11.03 -7.61 -0.30
C PRO A 30 -11.31 -6.13 0.01
N VAL A 31 -10.33 -5.41 0.55
CA VAL A 31 -10.43 -3.96 0.79
C VAL A 31 -10.58 -3.14 -0.49
N ASP A 32 -9.96 -3.57 -1.59
CA ASP A 32 -9.99 -2.83 -2.86
C ASP A 32 -11.36 -2.97 -3.53
N PHE A 33 -12.04 -4.10 -3.36
CA PHE A 33 -13.44 -4.27 -3.77
C PHE A 33 -14.38 -3.41 -2.93
N TRP A 34 -14.20 -3.38 -1.61
CA TRP A 34 -14.97 -2.50 -0.72
C TRP A 34 -14.77 -1.01 -1.09
N LEU A 35 -13.53 -0.61 -1.41
CA LEU A 35 -13.21 0.74 -1.87
C LEU A 35 -13.94 1.07 -3.19
N ALA A 36 -14.04 0.12 -4.12
CA ALA A 36 -14.76 0.32 -5.38
C ALA A 36 -16.26 0.62 -5.19
N GLU A 37 -16.84 0.13 -4.09
CA GLU A 37 -18.25 0.36 -3.74
C GLU A 37 -18.47 1.71 -3.05
N GLN A 38 -17.42 2.34 -2.50
CA GLN A 38 -17.58 3.62 -1.81
C GLN A 38 -17.78 4.77 -2.81
N PRO A 39 -18.74 5.67 -2.57
CA PRO A 39 -18.96 6.83 -3.43
C PRO A 39 -17.77 7.79 -3.40
N GLY A 40 -17.79 8.79 -4.29
CA GLY A 40 -16.79 9.86 -4.32
C GLY A 40 -15.44 9.46 -4.92
N ASN A 41 -14.60 10.49 -5.05
CA ASN A 41 -13.29 10.42 -5.72
C ASN A 41 -12.13 10.71 -4.76
N GLY A 42 -12.32 10.58 -3.44
CA GLY A 42 -11.24 10.82 -2.49
C GLY A 42 -10.11 9.82 -2.66
N ALA A 43 -8.90 10.30 -2.39
CA ALA A 43 -7.70 9.53 -2.60
C ALA A 43 -7.51 8.42 -1.55
N VAL A 44 -6.82 7.36 -1.95
CA VAL A 44 -6.45 6.24 -1.11
C VAL A 44 -4.95 6.30 -0.81
N THR A 45 -4.59 6.03 0.43
CA THR A 45 -3.18 5.88 0.84
C THR A 45 -3.03 4.67 1.75
N GLN A 46 -1.88 3.98 1.66
CA GLN A 46 -1.56 2.91 2.59
C GLN A 46 -0.46 3.34 3.56
N MET A 47 -0.67 3.07 4.84
CA MET A 47 0.28 3.35 5.91
C MET A 47 0.80 2.03 6.52
N PRO A 48 2.09 1.94 6.90
CA PRO A 48 3.10 3.01 6.82
C PRO A 48 3.43 3.37 5.37
N PHE A 49 3.84 4.62 5.12
CA PHE A 49 3.89 5.17 3.75
C PHE A 49 4.79 4.39 2.79
N SER A 50 5.79 3.66 3.31
CA SER A 50 6.61 2.73 2.54
C SER A 50 5.76 1.68 1.78
N LYS A 51 4.68 1.18 2.39
CA LYS A 51 3.75 0.23 1.76
C LYS A 51 2.91 0.84 0.66
N SER A 52 2.71 2.16 0.69
CA SER A 52 2.08 2.90 -0.40
C SER A 52 2.98 2.90 -1.66
N THR A 53 4.30 2.74 -1.51
CA THR A 53 5.22 2.83 -2.66
C THR A 53 5.51 1.52 -3.39
N ASP A 54 4.91 0.43 -2.91
CA ASP A 54 5.07 -0.89 -3.52
C ASP A 54 4.33 -0.97 -4.87
N GLN A 55 4.89 -1.73 -5.83
CA GLN A 55 4.34 -1.85 -7.19
C GLN A 55 2.89 -2.39 -7.20
N GLU A 56 2.54 -3.23 -6.23
CA GLU A 56 1.21 -3.82 -6.07
C GLU A 56 0.11 -2.76 -5.90
N GLN A 57 0.43 -1.61 -5.29
CA GLN A 57 -0.53 -0.52 -5.08
C GLN A 57 -1.09 0.02 -6.39
N ILE A 58 -0.27 0.06 -7.45
CA ILE A 58 -0.73 0.47 -8.79
C ILE A 58 -1.76 -0.54 -9.30
N PHE A 59 -1.54 -1.83 -9.07
CA PHE A 59 -2.46 -2.87 -9.53
C PHE A 59 -3.83 -2.77 -8.84
N PHE A 60 -3.85 -2.48 -7.53
CA PHE A 60 -5.09 -2.33 -6.78
C PHE A 60 -5.98 -1.18 -7.30
N THR A 61 -5.37 -0.13 -7.87
CA THR A 61 -6.13 0.97 -8.49
C THR A 61 -6.98 0.54 -9.69
N LEU A 62 -6.62 -0.58 -10.34
CA LEU A 62 -7.41 -1.12 -11.45
C LEU A 62 -8.75 -1.69 -10.98
N THR A 63 -8.93 -1.89 -9.68
CA THR A 63 -10.19 -2.36 -9.07
C THR A 63 -10.98 -1.21 -8.46
N HIS A 64 -10.37 -0.39 -7.60
CA HIS A 64 -11.12 0.67 -6.91
C HIS A 64 -11.23 1.97 -7.70
N HIS A 65 -10.39 2.21 -8.72
CA HIS A 65 -10.36 3.41 -9.56
C HIS A 65 -10.21 4.77 -8.85
N LYS A 66 -10.11 4.79 -7.52
CA LYS A 66 -9.84 6.00 -6.72
C LYS A 66 -8.42 6.54 -6.93
N PRO A 67 -8.23 7.88 -6.86
CA PRO A 67 -6.91 8.49 -6.88
C PRO A 67 -6.01 7.94 -5.77
N ILE A 68 -4.70 8.01 -5.97
CA ILE A 68 -3.73 7.55 -4.98
C ILE A 68 -2.67 8.62 -4.73
N THR A 69 -2.18 8.71 -3.49
CA THR A 69 -0.97 9.48 -3.15
C THR A 69 0.30 8.64 -3.30
N SER A 70 0.13 7.35 -3.59
CA SER A 70 1.16 6.35 -3.84
C SER A 70 1.65 6.28 -5.28
N GLY A 71 2.66 5.45 -5.49
CA GLY A 71 3.17 5.08 -6.80
C GLY A 71 4.43 4.25 -6.70
N PHE A 72 4.87 3.69 -7.82
CA PHE A 72 6.12 2.94 -7.89
C PHE A 72 7.28 3.88 -8.22
N PHE A 73 7.90 4.44 -7.18
CA PHE A 73 8.88 5.53 -7.29
C PHE A 73 10.34 5.07 -7.24
N ASN A 74 10.64 3.84 -7.69
CA ASN A 74 11.99 3.27 -7.61
C ASN A 74 13.02 3.98 -8.51
N ALA A 75 12.60 4.44 -9.69
CA ALA A 75 13.47 5.05 -10.69
C ALA A 75 13.23 6.55 -10.84
N ASN A 76 12.02 7.02 -10.53
CA ASN A 76 11.63 8.42 -10.66
C ASN A 76 10.80 8.84 -9.44
N GLN A 77 11.32 9.80 -8.68
CA GLN A 77 10.65 10.35 -7.50
C GLN A 77 10.14 11.76 -7.82
N PRO A 78 8.83 11.93 -8.10
CA PRO A 78 8.29 13.24 -8.43
C PRO A 78 8.38 14.20 -7.23
N PRO A 79 8.36 15.53 -7.44
CA PRO A 79 8.39 16.51 -6.35
C PRO A 79 7.33 16.28 -5.28
N GLN A 80 6.13 15.82 -5.68
CA GLN A 80 5.07 15.42 -4.76
C GLN A 80 5.52 14.34 -3.78
N PHE A 81 6.17 13.28 -4.28
CA PHE A 81 6.65 12.19 -3.43
C PHE A 81 7.74 12.68 -2.47
N GLN A 82 8.68 13.50 -2.97
CA GLN A 82 9.76 14.06 -2.15
C GLN A 82 9.23 14.95 -1.01
N TYR A 83 8.09 15.62 -1.22
CA TYR A 83 7.41 16.39 -0.19
C TYR A 83 6.64 15.49 0.80
N LEU A 84 5.85 14.54 0.29
CA LEU A 84 4.99 13.68 1.10
C LEU A 84 5.77 12.70 1.98
N ALA A 85 6.80 12.03 1.42
CA ALA A 85 7.52 10.96 2.11
C ALA A 85 8.01 11.34 3.51
N PRO A 86 8.81 12.42 3.72
CA PRO A 86 9.32 12.76 5.05
C PRO A 86 8.23 13.20 6.04
N ILE A 87 7.05 13.59 5.56
CA ILE A 87 5.90 13.96 6.39
C ILE A 87 5.12 12.71 6.79
N LEU A 88 4.79 11.85 5.83
CA LEU A 88 3.97 10.66 6.03
C LEU A 88 4.73 9.53 6.74
N GLU A 89 6.06 9.52 6.70
CA GLU A 89 6.89 8.62 7.52
C GLU A 89 6.73 8.86 9.04
N ARG A 90 6.27 10.05 9.45
CA ARG A 90 6.04 10.40 10.87
C ARG A 90 4.63 10.10 11.34
N PHE A 91 3.81 9.54 10.44
CA PHE A 91 2.43 9.18 10.75
C PHE A 91 2.38 8.24 11.98
N PRO A 92 1.42 8.42 12.91
CA PRO A 92 0.39 9.45 12.95
C PRO A 92 0.80 10.66 13.81
N ASP A 93 1.01 11.81 13.17
CA ASP A 93 1.15 13.13 13.82
C ASP A 93 0.22 14.17 13.17
N GLN A 94 -0.01 15.30 13.83
CA GLN A 94 -0.92 16.34 13.32
C GLN A 94 -0.56 16.79 11.90
N LYS A 95 0.74 16.96 11.61
CA LYS A 95 1.19 17.45 10.30
C LYS A 95 0.90 16.42 9.20
N SER A 96 1.10 15.14 9.45
CA SER A 96 0.78 14.05 8.53
C SER A 96 -0.73 13.96 8.27
N ILE A 97 -1.56 14.04 9.31
CA ILE A 97 -3.03 14.06 9.19
C ILE A 97 -3.52 15.27 8.38
N ASP A 98 -3.01 16.46 8.67
CA ASP A 98 -3.38 17.68 7.94
C ASP A 98 -2.94 17.60 6.47
N THR A 99 -1.76 17.02 6.23
CA THR A 99 -1.25 16.82 4.86
C THR A 99 -2.11 15.81 4.10
N LEU A 100 -2.55 14.72 4.74
CA LEU A 100 -3.48 13.77 4.10
C LEU A 100 -4.80 14.44 3.72
N ARG A 101 -5.32 15.33 4.58
CA ARG A 101 -6.51 16.12 4.27
C ARG A 101 -6.29 17.11 3.13
N GLU A 102 -5.15 17.82 3.12
CA GLU A 102 -4.75 18.75 2.04
C GLU A 102 -4.70 18.04 0.68
N TYR A 103 -4.21 16.81 0.66
CA TYR A 103 -4.14 15.97 -0.53
C TYR A 103 -5.44 15.21 -0.84
N GLN A 104 -6.55 15.57 -0.17
CA GLN A 104 -7.87 14.99 -0.38
C GLN A 104 -7.89 13.46 -0.24
N VAL A 105 -7.06 12.92 0.64
CA VAL A 105 -7.13 11.51 1.03
C VAL A 105 -8.40 11.31 1.83
N GLU A 106 -9.17 10.29 1.46
CA GLU A 106 -10.42 9.94 2.13
C GLU A 106 -10.28 8.59 2.85
N TYR A 107 -9.47 7.68 2.29
CA TYR A 107 -9.28 6.33 2.83
C TYR A 107 -7.81 6.07 3.15
N ILE A 108 -7.55 5.77 4.42
CA ILE A 108 -6.21 5.42 4.94
C ILE A 108 -6.23 3.96 5.32
N LEU A 109 -5.50 3.13 4.56
CA LEU A 109 -5.42 1.69 4.75
C LEU A 109 -4.25 1.37 5.65
N ILE A 110 -4.51 0.57 6.69
CA ILE A 110 -3.47 0.10 7.60
C ILE A 110 -3.61 -1.39 7.82
N ASN A 111 -2.53 -2.12 7.60
CA ASN A 111 -2.40 -3.46 8.14
C ASN A 111 -1.73 -3.38 9.51
N PRO A 112 -2.41 -3.74 10.62
CA PRO A 112 -1.85 -3.67 11.97
C PRO A 112 -0.50 -4.38 12.13
N VAL A 113 -0.26 -5.44 11.35
CA VAL A 113 0.98 -6.24 11.43
C VAL A 113 2.22 -5.48 10.91
N ASP A 114 2.03 -4.40 10.16
CA ASP A 114 3.12 -3.55 9.68
C ASP A 114 3.66 -2.59 10.76
N TYR A 115 3.04 -2.56 11.94
CA TYR A 115 3.43 -1.71 13.07
C TYR A 115 3.86 -2.54 14.29
N PRO A 116 5.00 -2.21 14.93
CA PRO A 116 5.42 -2.88 16.16
C PRO A 116 4.45 -2.69 17.34
N ASN A 117 3.82 -1.51 17.44
CA ASN A 117 2.77 -1.23 18.41
C ASN A 117 1.61 -0.47 17.75
N PHE A 118 0.71 -1.22 17.12
CA PHE A 118 -0.42 -0.64 16.42
C PHE A 118 -1.45 0.02 17.35
N ILE A 119 -1.58 -0.44 18.60
CA ILE A 119 -2.56 0.12 19.55
C ILE A 119 -2.25 1.60 19.84
N ASP A 120 -0.98 1.96 19.99
CA ASP A 120 -0.55 3.35 20.18
C ASP A 120 -0.83 4.21 18.95
N VAL A 121 -0.61 3.65 17.75
CA VAL A 121 -0.87 4.30 16.46
C VAL A 121 -2.37 4.56 16.31
N GLU A 122 -3.21 3.55 16.52
CA GLU A 122 -4.66 3.65 16.47
C GLU A 122 -5.19 4.68 17.48
N THR A 123 -4.73 4.62 18.72
CA THR A 123 -5.14 5.58 19.75
C THR A 123 -4.82 7.02 19.35
N LYS A 124 -3.66 7.27 18.72
CA LYS A 124 -3.29 8.59 18.23
C LYS A 124 -4.15 9.03 17.06
N MET A 125 -4.39 8.16 16.08
CA MET A 125 -5.27 8.45 14.93
C MET A 125 -6.68 8.86 15.40
N LEU A 126 -7.27 8.07 16.30
CA LEU A 126 -8.61 8.35 16.83
C LEU A 126 -8.66 9.70 17.56
N LYS A 127 -7.62 10.03 18.35
CA LYS A 127 -7.50 11.36 19.00
C LYS A 127 -7.35 12.52 18.01
N LEU A 128 -6.82 12.26 16.82
CA LEU A 128 -6.60 13.25 15.77
C LEU A 128 -7.80 13.36 14.80
N GLY A 129 -8.96 12.80 15.15
CA GLY A 129 -10.19 12.92 14.37
C GLY A 129 -10.27 11.96 13.18
N MET A 130 -9.65 10.79 13.33
CA MET A 130 -9.88 9.67 12.41
C MET A 130 -10.87 8.67 13.02
N GLU A 131 -11.59 7.97 12.17
CA GLU A 131 -12.53 6.92 12.56
C GLU A 131 -12.37 5.68 11.70
N LEU A 132 -12.62 4.51 12.30
CA LEU A 132 -12.58 3.24 11.60
C LEU A 132 -13.84 3.09 10.74
N GLN A 133 -13.67 2.95 9.43
CA GLN A 133 -14.76 2.75 8.46
C GLN A 133 -15.07 1.26 8.29
N THR A 134 -14.04 0.44 8.13
CA THR A 134 -14.19 -1.01 7.94
C THR A 134 -12.90 -1.76 8.28
N GLU A 135 -13.01 -3.08 8.42
CA GLU A 135 -11.88 -4.00 8.46
C GLU A 135 -12.14 -5.13 7.45
N GLN A 136 -11.20 -5.32 6.53
CA GLN A 136 -11.29 -6.29 5.44
C GLN A 136 -10.03 -7.17 5.45
N SER A 137 -10.18 -8.45 5.81
CA SER A 137 -9.06 -9.42 5.87
C SER A 137 -7.83 -8.93 6.63
N GLY A 138 -8.04 -8.25 7.76
CA GLY A 138 -6.97 -7.69 8.60
C GLY A 138 -6.44 -6.33 8.15
N ILE A 139 -6.90 -5.78 7.02
CA ILE A 139 -6.63 -4.39 6.64
C ILE A 139 -7.75 -3.51 7.19
N ARG A 140 -7.38 -2.55 8.03
CA ARG A 140 -8.28 -1.53 8.57
C ARG A 140 -8.29 -0.31 7.67
N VAL A 141 -9.48 0.21 7.40
CA VAL A 141 -9.66 1.46 6.65
C VAL A 141 -10.15 2.53 7.59
N TYR A 142 -9.42 3.64 7.63
CA TYR A 142 -9.81 4.81 8.40
C TYR A 142 -10.20 5.95 7.46
N GLY A 143 -11.15 6.76 7.91
CA GLY A 143 -11.55 8.03 7.30
C GLY A 143 -11.47 9.16 8.32
N PHE A 144 -11.74 10.38 7.88
CA PHE A 144 -11.86 11.54 8.77
C PHE A 144 -13.26 11.59 9.39
N SER A 145 -13.35 11.81 10.70
CA SER A 145 -14.63 11.90 11.44
C SER A 145 -15.51 13.05 10.97
N ASP A 146 -14.86 14.13 10.53
CA ASP A 146 -15.51 15.27 9.90
C ASP A 146 -15.36 15.09 8.38
N ALA A 147 -16.21 14.25 7.78
CA ALA A 147 -16.36 14.25 6.33
C ALA A 147 -16.82 15.67 5.89
N PRO A 148 -16.26 16.25 4.82
CA PRO A 148 -16.78 17.50 4.25
C PRO A 148 -18.25 17.38 3.82
#